data_AF-A0A1I3XIY0-F1
#
_entry.id   AF-A0A1I3XIY0-F1
#
_cell.length_a   1.000
_cell.length_b   1.000
_cell.length_c   1.000
_cell.angle_alpha   90.00
_cell.angle_beta   90.00
_cell.angle_gamma   90.00
#
_symmetry.space_group_name_H-M   'P 1'
#
loop_
_entity.id
_entity.type
_entity.pdbx_description
1 polymer ?
#
loop_
_entity_poly.entity_id
_entity_poly.type
_entity_poly.pdbx_seq_one_letter_code
_entity_poly.pdbx_strand_id
1 'polypeptide(L)'
;MSNQRARRETALYPKCLFQLICLAAALLVETSASSKAADDFNKYVMQAVSVLKADFAGLGYDMSRAYTHEIPYGSGKVKPTSPPKTMCVAAVAEVIITAINLYVDQAKDAKPYTQLPVDGWNRMRATDIRSHIWVDPKLDSYGTADALVTFGVGRHAKFSELKPGSFINLNRTNGTGHAVVFISFLDEKGAELSSDSQPPLEKIAGFKYSQNRNSHGLGYGFAFFSNKDGKSYCPALSDGLKPDCGVQYSVGQKILNAGYMLDPKLWDSEAKDKNLRELVEGLYVQNRSRGPSFLGISPDLSLSEFGQTLEGQDTMELNPIYRNDQD
;
A
#
# COMPACT_ATOMS: atom_id res chain seq x y z
N MET A 1 -52.26 65.63 16.39
CA MET A 1 -51.36 64.59 15.85
C MET A 1 -51.90 64.23 14.46
N SER A 2 -51.77 65.08 13.44
CA SER A 2 -50.61 65.23 12.51
C SER A 2 -50.09 63.89 11.99
N ASN A 3 -50.02 63.58 10.70
CA ASN A 3 -50.61 64.16 9.48
C ASN A 3 -50.47 63.10 8.37
N GLN A 4 -51.51 62.85 7.58
CA GLN A 4 -51.41 62.10 6.32
C GLN A 4 -50.54 62.89 5.33
N ARG A 5 -49.69 62.20 4.54
CA ARG A 5 -49.33 62.67 3.20
C ARG A 5 -48.89 61.52 2.29
N ALA A 6 -49.75 61.27 1.30
CA ALA A 6 -49.37 60.67 0.04
C ALA A 6 -48.41 61.59 -0.73
N ARG A 7 -47.54 61.00 -1.55
CA ARG A 7 -47.23 61.50 -2.90
C ARG A 7 -46.55 60.39 -3.72
N ARG A 8 -47.18 60.12 -4.88
CA ARG A 8 -46.58 59.49 -6.05
C ARG A 8 -45.51 60.43 -6.61
N GLU A 9 -44.44 59.88 -7.17
CA GLU A 9 -43.85 60.41 -8.40
C GLU A 9 -43.03 59.32 -9.09
N THR A 10 -43.49 59.04 -10.31
CA THR A 10 -42.89 58.22 -11.36
C THR A 10 -41.71 58.94 -11.99
N ALA A 11 -40.59 58.25 -12.21
CA ALA A 11 -39.63 58.64 -13.24
C ALA A 11 -39.10 57.39 -13.95
N LEU A 12 -39.56 57.22 -15.19
CA LEU A 12 -38.94 56.45 -16.26
C LEU A 12 -37.47 56.86 -16.42
N TYR A 13 -36.56 55.91 -16.66
CA TYR A 13 -35.42 56.06 -17.58
C TYR A 13 -34.88 54.66 -17.96
N PRO A 14 -34.18 54.52 -19.09
CA PRO A 14 -34.66 53.68 -20.18
C PRO A 14 -33.80 52.44 -20.42
N LYS A 15 -34.44 51.51 -21.14
CA LYS A 15 -33.83 50.50 -22.02
C LYS A 15 -32.54 51.01 -22.66
N CYS A 16 -31.39 50.48 -22.25
CA CYS A 16 -30.22 50.27 -23.11
C CYS A 16 -29.09 49.62 -22.29
N LEU A 17 -29.20 48.32 -22.04
CA LEU A 17 -28.02 47.47 -21.88
C LEU A 17 -28.37 46.03 -22.22
N PHE A 18 -28.88 45.85 -23.45
CA PHE A 18 -28.77 44.59 -24.19
C PHE A 18 -27.28 44.44 -24.61
N GLN A 19 -26.40 44.26 -23.63
CA GLN A 19 -25.01 43.91 -23.85
C GLN A 19 -24.93 42.40 -23.99
N LEU A 20 -24.77 41.96 -25.24
CA LEU A 20 -23.93 40.83 -25.64
C LEU A 20 -23.83 39.67 -24.62
N ILE A 21 -24.95 38.98 -24.39
CA ILE A 21 -24.93 37.56 -24.01
C ILE A 21 -24.92 36.78 -25.33
N CYS A 22 -23.89 37.00 -26.14
CA CYS A 22 -23.66 36.31 -27.40
C CYS A 22 -22.36 35.53 -27.28
N LEU A 23 -22.49 34.21 -27.20
CA LEU A 23 -21.52 33.24 -27.70
C LEU A 23 -20.09 33.37 -27.13
N ALA A 24 -19.97 33.43 -25.81
CA ALA A 24 -18.82 32.86 -25.11
C ALA A 24 -19.25 31.62 -24.31
N ALA A 25 -20.15 30.81 -24.87
CA ALA A 25 -20.11 29.37 -24.68
C ALA A 25 -18.86 28.85 -25.41
N ALA A 26 -17.69 29.29 -24.96
CA ALA A 26 -16.46 28.59 -25.21
C ALA A 26 -16.71 27.21 -24.61
N LEU A 27 -16.98 26.27 -25.52
CA LEU A 27 -16.78 24.85 -25.38
C LEU A 27 -15.61 24.57 -24.45
N LEU A 28 -15.89 24.57 -23.14
CA LEU A 28 -15.20 23.73 -22.18
C LEU A 28 -15.63 22.31 -22.56
N VAL A 29 -15.10 21.84 -23.69
CA VAL A 29 -14.77 20.42 -23.81
C VAL A 29 -13.76 20.25 -22.71
N GLU A 30 -14.25 19.94 -21.51
CA GLU A 30 -13.51 19.15 -20.55
C GLU A 30 -13.16 17.91 -21.35
N THR A 31 -12.00 17.97 -21.99
CA THR A 31 -11.27 16.80 -22.38
C THR A 31 -11.08 16.10 -21.04
N SER A 32 -11.99 15.18 -20.74
CA SER A 32 -11.71 14.07 -19.86
C SER A 32 -10.55 13.37 -20.57
N ALA A 33 -9.34 13.92 -20.37
CA ALA A 33 -8.11 13.27 -20.69
C ALA A 33 -8.19 12.01 -19.87
N SER A 34 -8.73 10.96 -20.49
CA SER A 34 -8.54 9.60 -20.09
C SER A 34 -7.07 9.54 -19.75
N SER A 35 -6.77 9.45 -18.45
CA SER A 35 -5.43 9.41 -17.87
C SER A 35 -4.80 8.09 -18.29
N LYS A 36 -4.51 8.03 -19.58
CA LYS A 36 -4.30 6.84 -20.38
C LYS A 36 -3.00 6.20 -19.90
N ALA A 37 -3.16 5.18 -19.05
CA ALA A 37 -2.22 4.08 -18.83
C ALA A 37 -0.76 4.45 -18.51
N ALA A 38 -0.50 5.63 -17.96
CA ALA A 38 0.84 6.02 -17.50
C ALA A 38 1.20 5.46 -16.10
N ASP A 39 0.27 4.75 -15.45
CA ASP A 39 0.37 4.34 -14.03
C ASP A 39 0.66 2.84 -13.83
N ASP A 40 0.90 2.06 -14.88
CA ASP A 40 0.83 0.60 -14.78
C ASP A 40 2.15 -0.07 -14.37
N PHE A 41 2.68 0.28 -13.19
CA PHE A 41 3.73 -0.53 -12.57
C PHE A 41 3.19 -1.91 -12.14
N ASN A 42 1.88 -2.01 -11.92
CA ASN A 42 1.17 -3.23 -11.59
C ASN A 42 1.44 -4.38 -12.57
N LYS A 43 1.63 -4.11 -13.87
CA LYS A 43 2.05 -5.14 -14.83
C LYS A 43 3.36 -5.85 -14.44
N TYR A 44 4.35 -5.12 -13.93
CA TYR A 44 5.61 -5.69 -13.47
C TYR A 44 5.44 -6.46 -12.17
N VAL A 45 4.54 -5.99 -11.29
CA VAL A 45 4.13 -6.73 -10.08
C VAL A 45 3.51 -8.07 -10.47
N MET A 46 2.62 -8.09 -11.46
CA MET A 46 1.99 -9.33 -11.93
C MET A 46 2.98 -10.27 -12.63
N GLN A 47 3.93 -9.73 -13.40
CA GLN A 47 5.03 -10.53 -13.96
C GLN A 47 5.91 -11.13 -12.85
N ALA A 48 6.26 -10.34 -11.83
CA ALA A 48 7.03 -10.80 -10.67
C ALA A 48 6.31 -11.92 -9.91
N VAL A 49 4.99 -11.79 -9.70
CA VAL A 49 4.16 -12.88 -9.14
C VAL A 49 4.27 -14.16 -9.99
N SER A 50 4.23 -14.04 -11.32
CA SER A 50 4.36 -15.19 -12.22
C SER A 50 5.74 -15.86 -12.12
N VAL A 51 6.82 -15.07 -12.14
CA VAL A 51 8.21 -15.55 -12.02
C VAL A 51 8.39 -16.27 -10.68
N LEU A 52 8.05 -15.61 -9.59
CA LEU A 52 8.27 -16.16 -8.26
C LEU A 52 7.42 -17.41 -8.00
N LYS A 53 6.20 -17.47 -8.55
CA LYS A 53 5.38 -18.68 -8.48
C LYS A 53 5.99 -19.82 -9.29
N ALA A 54 6.52 -19.57 -10.49
CA ALA A 54 7.12 -20.61 -11.31
C ALA A 54 8.34 -21.24 -10.63
N ASP A 55 9.16 -20.41 -9.97
CA ASP A 55 10.45 -20.83 -9.46
C ASP A 55 10.45 -21.21 -7.96
N PHE A 56 9.52 -20.64 -7.18
CA PHE A 56 9.53 -20.74 -5.71
C PHE A 56 8.18 -21.11 -5.08
N ALA A 57 7.20 -21.55 -5.86
CA ALA A 57 6.00 -22.17 -5.31
C ALA A 57 6.33 -23.46 -4.54
N GLY A 58 5.56 -23.80 -3.51
CA GLY A 58 5.72 -25.08 -2.80
C GLY A 58 6.82 -25.11 -1.74
N LEU A 59 7.69 -24.10 -1.64
CA LEU A 59 8.93 -24.19 -0.86
C LEU A 59 8.78 -23.92 0.65
N GLY A 60 7.55 -23.75 1.12
CA GLY A 60 7.20 -23.63 2.54
C GLY A 60 7.17 -22.21 3.09
N TYR A 61 6.71 -22.10 4.34
CA TYR A 61 6.46 -20.86 5.06
C TYR A 61 7.14 -20.92 6.44
N ASP A 62 7.72 -19.79 6.87
CA ASP A 62 8.27 -19.62 8.23
C ASP A 62 8.24 -18.12 8.58
N MET A 63 7.55 -17.77 9.66
CA MET A 63 7.31 -16.40 10.11
C MET A 63 8.57 -15.66 10.56
N SER A 64 9.64 -16.40 10.86
CA SER A 64 10.92 -15.83 11.25
C SER A 64 11.85 -15.56 10.06
N ARG A 65 11.44 -15.89 8.82
CA ARG A 65 12.32 -15.86 7.65
C ARG A 65 11.92 -14.80 6.64
N ALA A 66 12.93 -14.05 6.21
CA ALA A 66 12.87 -13.18 5.06
C ALA A 66 13.55 -13.83 3.84
N TYR A 67 12.86 -13.71 2.71
CA TYR A 67 13.26 -14.01 1.34
C TYR A 67 13.49 -15.51 1.04
N THR A 68 12.93 -16.00 -0.07
CA THR A 68 13.10 -17.41 -0.49
C THR A 68 14.46 -17.69 -1.11
N HIS A 69 15.14 -16.67 -1.64
CA HIS A 69 16.43 -16.77 -2.32
C HIS A 69 17.20 -15.45 -2.28
N GLU A 70 18.45 -15.48 -2.73
CA GLU A 70 19.25 -14.28 -2.93
C GLU A 70 18.83 -13.58 -4.22
N ILE A 71 18.46 -12.31 -4.12
CA ILE A 71 17.93 -11.52 -5.24
C ILE A 71 18.97 -10.46 -5.63
N PRO A 72 19.56 -10.51 -6.84
CA PRO A 72 20.38 -9.42 -7.35
C PRO A 72 19.57 -8.12 -7.36
N TYR A 73 20.15 -7.01 -6.87
CA TYR A 73 19.43 -5.74 -6.82
C TYR A 73 20.40 -4.56 -6.89
N GLY A 74 20.34 -3.80 -7.99
CA GLY A 74 21.31 -2.74 -8.28
C GLY A 74 22.75 -3.27 -8.29
N SER A 75 23.62 -2.66 -7.50
CA SER A 75 25.02 -3.08 -7.33
C SER A 75 25.22 -4.14 -6.25
N GLY A 76 24.17 -4.54 -5.54
CA GLY A 76 24.23 -5.45 -4.41
C GLY A 76 23.27 -6.63 -4.55
N LYS A 77 22.97 -7.24 -3.41
CA LYS A 77 22.03 -8.36 -3.33
C LYS A 77 21.16 -8.26 -2.09
N VAL A 78 19.89 -8.61 -2.23
CA VAL A 78 18.97 -8.81 -1.11
C VAL A 78 19.16 -10.24 -0.60
N LYS A 79 19.52 -10.38 0.67
CA LYS A 79 20.00 -11.64 1.25
C LYS A 79 18.90 -12.37 2.00
N PRO A 80 18.64 -13.66 1.70
CA PRO A 80 17.70 -14.45 2.46
C PRO A 80 18.26 -14.79 3.83
N THR A 81 17.38 -15.02 4.78
CA THR A 81 17.76 -15.39 6.15
C THR A 81 17.86 -16.90 6.35
N SER A 82 16.95 -17.68 5.75
CA SER A 82 16.98 -19.15 5.76
C SER A 82 16.17 -19.72 4.59
N PRO A 83 16.73 -19.69 3.37
CA PRO A 83 16.01 -20.18 2.20
C PRO A 83 15.71 -21.70 2.35
N PRO A 84 14.64 -22.20 1.70
CA PRO A 84 13.77 -21.48 0.77
C PRO A 84 12.48 -20.94 1.40
N LYS A 85 12.34 -21.00 2.73
CA LYS A 85 11.12 -20.56 3.43
C LYS A 85 11.09 -19.04 3.55
N THR A 86 9.91 -18.44 3.41
CA THR A 86 9.69 -17.00 3.55
C THR A 86 8.38 -16.73 4.28
N MET A 87 8.26 -15.63 5.02
CA MET A 87 6.98 -15.19 5.59
C MET A 87 6.15 -14.39 4.58
N CYS A 88 4.88 -14.12 4.88
CA CYS A 88 3.96 -13.45 3.94
C CYS A 88 4.39 -12.04 3.56
N VAL A 89 4.83 -11.25 4.54
CA VAL A 89 5.35 -9.92 4.32
C VAL A 89 6.64 -9.94 3.49
N ALA A 90 7.51 -10.91 3.74
CA ALA A 90 8.72 -11.12 2.95
C ALA A 90 8.41 -11.47 1.50
N ALA A 91 7.44 -12.34 1.25
CA ALA A 91 6.98 -12.67 -0.09
C ALA A 91 6.51 -11.43 -0.87
N VAL A 92 5.79 -10.50 -0.23
CA VAL A 92 5.40 -9.24 -0.87
C VAL A 92 6.61 -8.37 -1.20
N ALA A 93 7.59 -8.28 -0.29
CA ALA A 93 8.84 -7.59 -0.58
C ALA A 93 9.62 -8.23 -1.74
N GLU A 94 9.67 -9.57 -1.83
CA GLU A 94 10.27 -10.28 -2.98
C GLU A 94 9.58 -9.92 -4.28
N VAL A 95 8.24 -9.83 -4.29
CA VAL A 95 7.48 -9.40 -5.46
C VAL A 95 7.87 -7.98 -5.86
N ILE A 96 7.97 -7.04 -4.91
CA ILE A 96 8.37 -5.65 -5.19
C ILE A 96 9.78 -5.59 -5.77
N ILE A 97 10.75 -6.25 -5.13
CA ILE A 97 12.16 -6.28 -5.58
C ILE A 97 12.24 -6.88 -6.99
N THR A 98 11.56 -7.99 -7.24
CA THR A 98 11.52 -8.65 -8.55
C THR A 98 10.85 -7.76 -9.60
N ALA A 99 9.75 -7.09 -9.27
CA ALA A 99 9.06 -6.16 -10.17
C ALA A 99 9.94 -4.97 -10.54
N ILE A 100 10.70 -4.42 -9.58
CA ILE A 100 11.69 -3.37 -9.84
C ILE A 100 12.76 -3.89 -10.80
N ASN A 101 13.34 -5.06 -10.57
CA ASN A 101 14.36 -5.63 -11.46
C ASN A 101 13.83 -5.80 -12.90
N LEU A 102 12.60 -6.31 -13.05
CA LEU A 102 11.94 -6.43 -14.36
C LEU A 102 11.74 -5.06 -15.02
N TYR A 103 11.31 -4.04 -14.27
CA TYR A 103 11.20 -2.68 -14.77
C TYR A 103 12.55 -2.14 -15.24
N VAL A 104 13.60 -2.23 -14.40
CA VAL A 104 14.91 -1.67 -14.73
C VAL A 104 15.50 -2.37 -15.94
N ASP A 105 15.35 -3.68 -16.05
CA ASP A 105 15.81 -4.41 -17.23
C ASP A 105 15.07 -3.98 -18.50
N GLN A 106 13.75 -3.79 -18.44
CA GLN A 106 12.99 -3.38 -19.63
C GLN A 106 13.19 -1.90 -19.98
N ALA A 107 13.11 -1.00 -18.99
CA ALA A 107 13.13 0.45 -19.18
C ALA A 107 14.55 1.04 -19.26
N LYS A 108 15.57 0.26 -18.84
CA LYS A 108 16.97 0.71 -18.68
C LYS A 108 17.11 1.95 -17.80
N ASP A 109 16.22 2.10 -16.83
CA ASP A 109 16.19 3.20 -15.86
C ASP A 109 16.55 2.67 -14.47
N ALA A 110 17.72 3.06 -13.95
CA ALA A 110 18.22 2.64 -12.64
C ALA A 110 17.72 3.51 -11.47
N LYS A 111 16.88 4.53 -11.69
CA LYS A 111 16.28 5.38 -10.64
C LYS A 111 15.68 4.56 -9.49
N PRO A 112 15.03 3.40 -9.71
CA PRO A 112 14.52 2.62 -8.60
C PRO A 112 15.57 2.20 -7.55
N TYR A 113 16.77 1.85 -8.01
CA TYR A 113 17.86 1.40 -7.13
C TYR A 113 18.44 2.53 -6.28
N THR A 114 18.35 3.78 -6.72
CA THR A 114 18.81 4.94 -5.93
C THR A 114 17.74 5.39 -4.94
N GLN A 115 16.45 5.32 -5.31
CA GLN A 115 15.35 5.69 -4.42
C GLN A 115 15.15 4.69 -3.29
N LEU A 116 15.24 3.39 -3.61
CA LEU A 116 15.10 2.26 -2.69
C LEU A 116 16.40 1.45 -2.72
N PRO A 117 17.46 1.85 -2.00
CA PRO A 117 18.76 1.19 -2.05
C PRO A 117 18.72 -0.21 -1.43
N VAL A 118 19.68 -1.05 -1.83
CA VAL A 118 19.76 -2.46 -1.41
C VAL A 118 19.78 -2.63 0.12
N ASP A 119 20.42 -1.72 0.84
CA ASP A 119 20.49 -1.77 2.31
C ASP A 119 19.09 -1.63 2.95
N GLY A 120 18.19 -0.87 2.33
CA GLY A 120 16.80 -0.71 2.78
C GLY A 120 15.99 -2.00 2.77
N TRP A 121 16.46 -3.02 2.04
CA TRP A 121 15.89 -4.36 2.02
C TRP A 121 16.63 -5.33 2.94
N ASN A 122 17.90 -5.08 3.24
CA ASN A 122 18.71 -5.99 4.06
C ASN A 122 18.66 -5.67 5.55
N ARG A 123 18.34 -4.43 5.92
CA ARG A 123 18.41 -3.92 7.30
C ARG A 123 17.03 -3.59 7.86
N MET A 124 16.96 -3.48 9.18
CA MET A 124 15.76 -3.13 9.95
C MET A 124 15.93 -1.78 10.67
N ARG A 125 16.39 -0.73 9.97
CA ARG A 125 16.42 0.64 10.53
C ARG A 125 15.07 1.30 10.37
N ALA A 126 14.76 2.30 11.19
CA ALA A 126 13.52 3.06 11.09
C ALA A 126 13.31 3.72 9.71
N THR A 127 14.38 4.02 8.99
CA THR A 127 14.37 4.64 7.67
C THR A 127 14.52 3.65 6.51
N ASP A 128 14.51 2.35 6.79
CA ASP A 128 14.56 1.29 5.77
C ASP A 128 13.17 0.82 5.39
N ILE A 129 12.91 0.65 4.08
CA ILE A 129 11.58 0.26 3.60
C ILE A 129 11.12 -1.08 4.18
N ARG A 130 12.05 -2.01 4.44
CA ARG A 130 11.73 -3.29 5.08
C ARG A 130 11.05 -3.11 6.44
N SER A 131 11.50 -2.18 7.27
CA SER A 131 10.89 -1.94 8.59
C SER A 131 9.45 -1.47 8.49
N HIS A 132 9.14 -0.66 7.47
CA HIS A 132 7.78 -0.16 7.23
C HIS A 132 6.86 -1.26 6.70
N ILE A 133 7.34 -2.06 5.75
CA ILE A 133 6.54 -3.17 5.18
C ILE A 133 6.18 -4.21 6.28
N TRP A 134 7.03 -4.38 7.30
CA TRP A 134 6.85 -5.34 8.39
C TRP A 134 5.93 -4.92 9.53
N VAL A 135 5.22 -3.80 9.38
CA VAL A 135 4.20 -3.32 10.32
C VAL A 135 4.78 -3.19 11.74
N ASP A 136 5.70 -2.24 11.90
CA ASP A 136 6.15 -1.81 13.22
C ASP A 136 5.22 -0.69 13.75
N PRO A 137 4.49 -0.91 14.86
CA PRO A 137 3.61 0.09 15.45
C PRO A 137 4.30 1.41 15.80
N LYS A 138 5.63 1.42 16.00
CA LYS A 138 6.41 2.62 16.29
C LYS A 138 6.54 3.54 15.08
N LEU A 139 6.40 3.00 13.87
CA LEU A 139 6.56 3.73 12.61
C LEU A 139 5.24 4.29 12.05
N ASP A 140 4.12 4.04 12.73
CA ASP A 140 2.76 4.33 12.22
C ASP A 140 2.53 3.76 10.79
N SER A 141 3.15 2.62 10.50
CA SER A 141 3.03 1.91 9.24
C SER A 141 2.22 0.64 9.43
N TYR A 142 1.06 0.57 8.81
CA TYR A 142 0.09 -0.54 8.91
C TYR A 142 0.23 -1.53 7.76
N GLY A 143 1.18 -1.30 6.84
CA GLY A 143 1.45 -2.24 5.78
C GLY A 143 2.23 -1.70 4.60
N THR A 144 2.20 -2.48 3.53
CA THR A 144 2.94 -2.22 2.30
C THR A 144 2.53 -0.90 1.67
N ALA A 145 1.25 -0.53 1.70
CA ALA A 145 0.80 0.71 1.06
C ALA A 145 1.32 1.95 1.80
N ASP A 146 1.32 1.92 3.14
CA ASP A 146 1.91 2.99 3.96
C ASP A 146 3.41 3.11 3.68
N ALA A 147 4.13 1.98 3.64
CA ALA A 147 5.54 1.96 3.29
C ALA A 147 5.79 2.60 1.91
N LEU A 148 5.01 2.23 0.89
CA LEU A 148 5.18 2.82 -0.44
C LEU A 148 4.90 4.33 -0.46
N VAL A 149 3.93 4.81 0.32
CA VAL A 149 3.65 6.25 0.48
C VAL A 149 4.78 6.97 1.20
N THR A 150 5.25 6.43 2.33
CA THR A 150 6.37 6.98 3.10
C THR A 150 7.58 7.17 2.21
N PHE A 151 7.89 6.19 1.34
CA PHE A 151 9.04 6.25 0.45
C PHE A 151 8.80 7.00 -0.87
N GLY A 152 7.63 7.63 -1.04
CA GLY A 152 7.30 8.42 -2.23
C GLY A 152 7.18 7.59 -3.51
N VAL A 153 7.01 6.27 -3.40
CA VAL A 153 6.99 5.32 -4.52
C VAL A 153 5.61 4.72 -4.80
N GLY A 154 4.60 5.05 -3.98
CA GLY A 154 3.24 4.54 -4.15
C GLY A 154 2.16 5.47 -3.63
N ARG A 155 0.93 4.99 -3.67
CA ARG A 155 -0.28 5.67 -3.19
C ARG A 155 -1.20 4.68 -2.49
N HIS A 156 -1.94 5.17 -1.51
CA HIS A 156 -3.11 4.47 -0.99
C HIS A 156 -4.20 4.39 -2.06
N ALA A 157 -4.99 3.34 -1.99
CA ALA A 157 -6.18 3.16 -2.80
C ALA A 157 -7.31 2.64 -1.92
N LYS A 158 -8.55 2.98 -2.28
CA LYS A 158 -9.69 2.29 -1.68
C LYS A 158 -9.70 0.85 -2.17
N PHE A 159 -10.19 -0.06 -1.34
CA PHE A 159 -10.32 -1.47 -1.73
C PHE A 159 -11.12 -1.66 -3.03
N SER A 160 -12.20 -0.90 -3.23
CA SER A 160 -13.01 -0.92 -4.45
C SER A 160 -12.28 -0.44 -5.71
N GLU A 161 -11.16 0.27 -5.52
CA GLU A 161 -10.39 0.89 -6.60
C GLU A 161 -9.17 0.05 -7.00
N LEU A 162 -8.92 -1.08 -6.31
CA LEU A 162 -7.75 -1.92 -6.55
C LEU A 162 -7.77 -2.56 -7.94
N LYS A 163 -6.56 -2.73 -8.46
CA LYS A 163 -6.29 -3.40 -9.74
C LYS A 163 -5.35 -4.57 -9.50
N PRO A 164 -5.35 -5.61 -10.35
CA PRO A 164 -4.37 -6.70 -10.24
C PRO A 164 -2.96 -6.14 -10.10
N GLY A 165 -2.19 -6.63 -9.13
CA GLY A 165 -0.85 -6.11 -8.78
C GLY A 165 -0.83 -5.06 -7.67
N SER A 166 -1.98 -4.61 -7.18
CA SER A 166 -2.04 -3.81 -5.94
C SER A 166 -1.64 -4.63 -4.72
N PHE A 167 -1.25 -3.95 -3.64
CA PHE A 167 -0.86 -4.57 -2.36
C PHE A 167 -1.97 -4.40 -1.33
N ILE A 168 -2.16 -5.43 -0.51
CA ILE A 168 -3.10 -5.40 0.62
C ILE A 168 -2.40 -5.96 1.86
N ASN A 169 -2.40 -5.20 2.96
CA ASN A 169 -2.25 -5.78 4.28
C ASN A 169 -3.65 -5.89 4.94
N LEU A 170 -4.06 -7.12 5.23
CA LEU A 170 -5.37 -7.45 5.78
C LEU A 170 -5.25 -7.84 7.25
N ASN A 171 -6.31 -7.59 8.01
CA ASN A 171 -6.50 -8.08 9.38
C ASN A 171 -7.71 -9.01 9.43
N ARG A 172 -7.66 -10.01 10.30
CA ARG A 172 -8.76 -10.95 10.55
C ARG A 172 -9.40 -10.69 11.90
N THR A 173 -10.62 -11.19 12.10
CA THR A 173 -11.35 -11.06 13.37
C THR A 173 -10.71 -11.81 14.54
N ASN A 174 -9.80 -12.75 14.26
CA ASN A 174 -9.04 -13.48 15.28
C ASN A 174 -7.71 -12.80 15.67
N GLY A 175 -7.47 -11.56 15.22
CA GLY A 175 -6.25 -10.81 15.53
C GLY A 175 -5.03 -11.14 14.68
N THR A 176 -5.14 -12.04 13.70
CA THR A 176 -4.06 -12.34 12.75
C THR A 176 -4.08 -11.40 11.55
N GLY A 177 -2.92 -11.18 10.92
CA GLY A 177 -2.76 -10.34 9.74
C GLY A 177 -2.22 -11.09 8.52
N HIS A 178 -2.13 -10.40 7.39
CA HIS A 178 -1.42 -10.88 6.21
C HIS A 178 -1.03 -9.75 5.27
N ALA A 179 0.04 -9.93 4.50
CA ALA A 179 0.38 -9.07 3.36
C ALA A 179 0.30 -9.89 2.07
N VAL A 180 -0.42 -9.37 1.08
CA VAL A 180 -0.70 -10.08 -0.17
C VAL A 180 -0.68 -9.14 -1.38
N VAL A 181 -0.54 -9.74 -2.57
CA VAL A 181 -0.74 -9.05 -3.85
C VAL A 181 -2.13 -9.35 -4.36
N PHE A 182 -2.94 -8.34 -4.59
CA PHE A 182 -4.30 -8.45 -5.11
C PHE A 182 -4.28 -8.97 -6.56
N ILE A 183 -5.16 -9.94 -6.86
CA ILE A 183 -5.30 -10.55 -8.19
C ILE A 183 -6.65 -10.19 -8.82
N SER A 184 -7.75 -10.41 -8.10
CA SER A 184 -9.10 -10.15 -8.61
C SER A 184 -10.12 -10.06 -7.47
N PHE A 185 -11.28 -9.47 -7.73
CA PHE A 185 -12.40 -9.48 -6.79
C PHE A 185 -13.19 -10.80 -6.87
N LEU A 186 -13.81 -11.19 -5.77
CA LEU A 186 -14.63 -12.40 -5.68
C LEU A 186 -16.07 -12.06 -5.34
N ASP A 187 -17.01 -12.79 -5.93
CA ASP A 187 -18.42 -12.78 -5.54
C ASP A 187 -18.68 -13.68 -4.31
N GLU A 188 -19.93 -13.71 -3.85
CA GLU A 188 -20.35 -14.49 -2.67
C GLU A 188 -20.17 -16.01 -2.81
N LYS A 189 -19.99 -16.51 -4.04
CA LYS A 189 -19.75 -17.92 -4.35
C LYS A 189 -18.26 -18.22 -4.54
N GLY A 190 -17.41 -17.20 -4.46
CA GLY A 190 -15.98 -17.32 -4.72
C GLY A 190 -15.61 -17.32 -6.20
N ALA A 191 -16.51 -16.95 -7.10
CA ALA A 191 -16.19 -16.76 -8.50
C ALA A 191 -15.48 -15.41 -8.71
N GLU A 192 -14.48 -15.40 -9.59
CA GLU A 192 -13.77 -14.18 -9.95
C GLU A 192 -14.70 -13.24 -10.74
N LEU A 193 -14.79 -12.00 -10.29
CA LEU A 193 -15.47 -10.94 -11.00
C LEU A 193 -14.54 -10.42 -12.11
N SER A 194 -15.10 -10.13 -13.29
CA SER A 194 -14.32 -9.67 -14.45
C SER A 194 -13.45 -8.46 -14.10
N SER A 195 -12.20 -8.50 -14.58
CA SER A 195 -11.21 -7.43 -14.43
C SER A 195 -11.39 -6.27 -15.41
N ASP A 196 -12.24 -6.42 -16.44
CA ASP A 196 -12.34 -5.45 -17.54
C ASP A 196 -12.99 -4.13 -17.08
N SER A 197 -13.70 -4.15 -15.95
CA SER A 197 -14.23 -2.98 -15.26
C SER A 197 -14.26 -3.23 -13.75
N GLN A 198 -14.12 -2.17 -12.95
CA GLN A 198 -14.27 -2.29 -11.50
C GLN A 198 -15.69 -2.77 -11.17
N PRO A 199 -15.84 -3.93 -10.51
CA PRO A 199 -17.16 -4.44 -10.20
C PRO A 199 -17.86 -3.54 -9.16
N PRO A 200 -19.20 -3.44 -9.21
CA PRO A 200 -19.96 -2.75 -8.17
C PRO A 200 -19.64 -3.33 -6.78
N LEU A 201 -19.43 -2.45 -5.79
CA LEU A 201 -18.97 -2.82 -4.45
C LEU A 201 -19.91 -3.82 -3.76
N GLU A 202 -21.22 -3.75 -4.02
CA GLU A 202 -22.23 -4.65 -3.46
C GLU A 202 -22.10 -6.10 -3.95
N LYS A 203 -21.44 -6.34 -5.09
CA LYS A 203 -21.21 -7.69 -5.62
C LYS A 203 -19.95 -8.34 -5.06
N ILE A 204 -19.09 -7.56 -4.42
CA ILE A 204 -17.82 -8.02 -3.87
C ILE A 204 -18.05 -8.62 -2.49
N ALA A 205 -17.71 -9.90 -2.34
CA ALA A 205 -17.67 -10.61 -1.06
C ALA A 205 -16.25 -10.88 -0.56
N GLY A 206 -15.26 -10.76 -1.45
CA GLY A 206 -13.88 -11.11 -1.17
C GLY A 206 -12.91 -10.74 -2.30
N PHE A 207 -11.74 -11.35 -2.26
CA PHE A 207 -10.71 -11.17 -3.28
C PHE A 207 -9.76 -12.36 -3.38
N LYS A 208 -9.29 -12.62 -4.60
CA LYS A 208 -8.18 -13.52 -4.89
C LYS A 208 -6.88 -12.76 -4.73
N TYR A 209 -5.88 -13.41 -4.17
CA TYR A 209 -4.57 -12.81 -3.96
C TYR A 209 -3.45 -13.81 -4.23
N SER A 210 -2.22 -13.30 -4.41
CA SER A 210 -0.98 -14.08 -4.44
C SER A 210 -0.14 -13.81 -3.20
N GLN A 211 0.44 -14.87 -2.61
CA GLN A 211 1.37 -14.79 -1.48
C GLN A 211 1.97 -16.15 -1.12
N ASN A 212 2.77 -16.20 -0.04
CA ASN A 212 3.14 -17.46 0.61
C ASN A 212 2.07 -17.91 1.64
N ARG A 213 1.41 -19.07 1.43
CA ARG A 213 0.48 -19.68 2.41
C ARG A 213 0.96 -21.05 2.87
N ASN A 214 0.94 -21.23 4.20
CA ASN A 214 1.12 -22.53 4.86
C ASN A 214 2.37 -23.27 4.35
N SER A 215 2.48 -24.58 4.59
CA SER A 215 3.59 -25.43 4.16
C SER A 215 3.85 -25.48 2.64
N HIS A 216 3.12 -24.72 1.81
CA HIS A 216 3.12 -24.83 0.35
C HIS A 216 3.68 -23.61 -0.38
N GLY A 217 4.37 -22.68 0.27
CA GLY A 217 5.12 -21.63 -0.44
C GLY A 217 4.22 -20.62 -1.20
N LEU A 218 4.81 -19.96 -2.19
CA LEU A 218 4.11 -18.96 -3.02
C LEU A 218 2.99 -19.57 -3.86
N GLY A 219 1.78 -19.00 -3.77
CA GLY A 219 0.59 -19.49 -4.45
C GLY A 219 -0.57 -18.50 -4.36
N TYR A 220 -1.75 -18.95 -4.79
CA TYR A 220 -2.98 -18.15 -4.73
C TYR A 220 -3.84 -18.51 -3.53
N GLY A 221 -4.52 -17.51 -2.97
CA GLY A 221 -5.55 -17.68 -1.96
C GLY A 221 -6.79 -16.86 -2.26
N PHE A 222 -7.86 -17.16 -1.52
CA PHE A 222 -9.19 -16.59 -1.72
C PHE A 222 -9.69 -16.07 -0.37
N ALA A 223 -9.61 -14.76 -0.16
CA ALA A 223 -10.05 -14.09 1.06
C ALA A 223 -11.52 -13.69 0.98
N PHE A 224 -12.25 -13.85 2.10
CA PHE A 224 -13.65 -13.46 2.22
C PHE A 224 -13.90 -12.62 3.48
N PHE A 225 -14.71 -11.58 3.31
CA PHE A 225 -14.98 -10.60 4.37
C PHE A 225 -15.97 -11.11 5.41
N SER A 226 -15.76 -10.80 6.70
CA SER A 226 -16.64 -11.25 7.79
C SER A 226 -17.64 -10.22 8.29
N ASN A 227 -17.53 -8.96 7.85
CA ASN A 227 -18.31 -7.84 8.38
C ASN A 227 -18.76 -6.84 7.29
N LYS A 228 -18.71 -7.22 6.01
CA LYS A 228 -19.08 -6.33 4.91
C LYS A 228 -20.60 -6.31 4.76
N ASP A 229 -21.20 -5.11 4.79
CA ASP A 229 -22.65 -4.90 4.69
C ASP A 229 -23.46 -5.66 5.75
N GLY A 230 -22.88 -5.82 6.95
CA GLY A 230 -23.47 -6.58 8.06
C GLY A 230 -23.50 -8.10 7.83
N LYS A 231 -22.78 -8.60 6.81
CA LYS A 231 -22.71 -10.02 6.45
C LYS A 231 -21.30 -10.58 6.61
N SER A 232 -21.24 -11.87 6.87
CA SER A 232 -20.02 -12.67 6.84
C SER A 232 -20.07 -13.61 5.63
N TYR A 233 -19.05 -13.52 4.78
CA TYR A 233 -18.86 -14.34 3.59
C TYR A 233 -17.78 -15.39 3.89
N CYS A 234 -18.09 -16.66 3.62
CA CYS A 234 -17.13 -17.77 3.73
C CYS A 234 -17.70 -18.98 2.96
N PRO A 235 -17.79 -18.90 1.62
CA PRO A 235 -18.34 -19.99 0.82
C PRO A 235 -17.41 -21.20 0.83
N ALA A 236 -17.97 -22.40 0.65
CA ALA A 236 -17.20 -23.56 0.25
C ALA A 236 -16.72 -23.33 -1.20
N LEU A 237 -15.42 -23.55 -1.45
CA LEU A 237 -14.84 -23.43 -2.79
C LEU A 237 -14.77 -24.79 -3.48
N SER A 238 -14.67 -24.78 -4.81
CA SER A 238 -14.43 -26.00 -5.59
C SER A 238 -13.04 -26.58 -5.32
N ASP A 239 -12.83 -27.83 -5.75
CA ASP A 239 -11.51 -28.45 -5.91
C ASP A 239 -10.65 -28.51 -4.63
N GLY A 240 -11.31 -28.60 -3.47
CA GLY A 240 -10.64 -28.70 -2.17
C GLY A 240 -9.90 -27.42 -1.75
N LEU A 241 -10.14 -26.30 -2.43
CA LEU A 241 -9.55 -25.01 -2.07
C LEU A 241 -10.09 -24.54 -0.72
N LYS A 242 -9.19 -24.15 0.18
CA LYS A 242 -9.56 -23.63 1.51
C LYS A 242 -9.75 -22.11 1.47
N PRO A 243 -10.96 -21.59 1.73
CA PRO A 243 -11.17 -20.15 1.80
C PRO A 243 -10.41 -19.54 2.99
N ASP A 244 -9.95 -18.30 2.84
CA ASP A 244 -9.37 -17.47 3.88
C ASP A 244 -10.47 -16.57 4.47
N CYS A 245 -11.19 -17.09 5.44
CA CYS A 245 -12.35 -16.40 6.03
C CYS A 245 -11.95 -15.53 7.23
N GLY A 246 -12.88 -14.67 7.66
CA GLY A 246 -12.65 -13.81 8.82
C GLY A 246 -11.92 -12.52 8.49
N VAL A 247 -11.71 -12.20 7.21
CA VAL A 247 -11.04 -10.96 6.81
C VAL A 247 -11.94 -9.77 7.13
N GLN A 248 -11.38 -8.75 7.76
CA GLN A 248 -12.13 -7.56 8.11
C GLN A 248 -12.18 -6.61 6.91
N TYR A 249 -13.38 -6.31 6.43
CA TYR A 249 -13.61 -5.20 5.52
C TYR A 249 -13.51 -3.88 6.30
N SER A 250 -12.81 -2.91 5.71
CA SER A 250 -12.73 -1.55 6.22
C SER A 250 -12.36 -0.59 5.10
N VAL A 251 -12.87 0.64 5.17
CA VAL A 251 -12.38 1.76 4.34
C VAL A 251 -11.13 2.41 4.94
N GLY A 252 -10.80 2.08 6.20
CA GLY A 252 -9.65 2.61 6.92
C GLY A 252 -8.39 1.79 6.69
N GLN A 253 -7.30 2.49 6.38
CA GLN A 253 -5.98 1.89 6.07
C GLN A 253 -5.33 1.17 7.25
N LYS A 254 -5.82 1.35 8.48
CA LYS A 254 -5.31 0.63 9.66
C LYS A 254 -5.77 -0.83 9.75
N ILE A 255 -6.92 -1.15 9.15
CA ILE A 255 -7.52 -2.50 9.20
C ILE A 255 -7.37 -3.20 7.85
N LEU A 256 -7.52 -2.47 6.76
CA LEU A 256 -7.33 -2.96 5.40
C LEU A 256 -6.44 -1.95 4.66
N ASN A 257 -5.13 -2.07 4.88
CA ASN A 257 -4.14 -1.22 4.24
C ASN A 257 -4.04 -1.65 2.77
N ALA A 258 -4.29 -0.74 1.84
CA ALA A 258 -4.33 -1.07 0.42
C ALA A 258 -3.79 0.06 -0.44
N GLY A 259 -3.05 -0.31 -1.48
CA GLY A 259 -2.43 0.66 -2.37
C GLY A 259 -1.70 0.02 -3.53
N TYR A 260 -0.96 0.84 -4.25
CA TYR A 260 -0.21 0.42 -5.42
C TYR A 260 1.09 1.20 -5.52
N MET A 261 2.05 0.61 -6.21
CA MET A 261 3.32 1.24 -6.54
C MET A 261 3.13 2.06 -7.83
N LEU A 262 3.67 3.27 -7.85
CA LEU A 262 3.66 4.15 -9.01
C LEU A 262 4.69 3.68 -10.05
N ASP A 263 4.52 4.09 -11.31
CA ASP A 263 5.62 4.03 -12.27
C ASP A 263 6.82 4.84 -11.73
N PRO A 264 8.07 4.34 -11.82
CA PRO A 264 9.27 5.06 -11.36
C PRO A 264 9.43 6.49 -11.84
N LYS A 265 8.86 6.84 -13.00
CA LYS A 265 8.83 8.23 -13.50
C LYS A 265 8.04 9.17 -12.59
N LEU A 266 7.06 8.64 -11.85
CA LEU A 266 6.19 9.38 -10.94
C LEU A 266 6.68 9.30 -9.48
N TRP A 267 7.78 8.62 -9.20
CA TRP A 267 8.34 8.55 -7.85
C TRP A 267 8.86 9.90 -7.40
N ASP A 268 8.54 10.24 -6.15
CA ASP A 268 8.73 11.54 -5.53
C ASP A 268 9.79 11.45 -4.43
N SER A 269 11.02 11.81 -4.79
CA SER A 269 12.16 11.82 -3.87
C SER A 269 12.03 12.90 -2.80
N GLU A 270 11.42 14.05 -3.11
CA GLU A 270 11.21 15.13 -2.14
C GLU A 270 10.19 14.71 -1.07
N ALA A 271 9.10 14.06 -1.48
CA ALA A 271 8.13 13.50 -0.55
C ALA A 271 8.77 12.43 0.36
N LYS A 272 9.60 11.53 -0.19
CA LYS A 272 10.36 10.56 0.62
C LYS A 272 11.21 11.27 1.68
N ASP A 273 12.04 12.21 1.27
CA ASP A 273 12.99 12.88 2.16
C ASP A 273 12.26 13.69 3.24
N LYS A 274 11.13 14.30 2.89
CA LYS A 274 10.24 14.96 3.85
C LYS A 274 9.65 13.96 4.85
N ASN A 275 9.03 12.88 4.38
CA ASN A 275 8.38 11.89 5.24
C ASN A 275 9.39 11.22 6.20
N LEU A 276 10.58 10.86 5.72
CA LEU A 276 11.61 10.25 6.56
C LEU A 276 12.17 11.21 7.60
N ARG A 277 12.29 12.51 7.29
CA ARG A 277 12.66 13.53 8.26
C ARG A 277 11.60 13.68 9.35
N GLU A 278 10.33 13.80 8.97
CA GLU A 278 9.22 13.91 9.93
C GLU A 278 9.12 12.67 10.83
N LEU A 279 9.38 11.47 10.27
CA LEU A 279 9.49 10.22 11.03
C LEU A 279 10.60 10.29 12.08
N VAL A 280 11.83 10.69 11.68
CA VAL A 280 12.97 10.79 12.60
C VAL A 280 12.69 11.79 13.71
N GLU A 281 12.09 12.95 13.39
CA GLU A 281 11.66 13.94 14.37
C GLU A 281 10.61 13.39 15.34
N GLY A 282 9.62 12.65 14.83
CA GLY A 282 8.61 11.98 15.66
C GLY A 282 9.22 10.96 16.62
N LEU A 283 10.10 10.09 16.13
CA LEU A 283 10.82 9.11 16.95
C LEU A 283 11.72 9.78 17.98
N TYR A 284 12.35 10.91 17.64
CA TYR A 284 13.16 11.69 18.58
C TYR A 284 12.33 12.19 19.77
N VAL A 285 11.17 12.79 19.50
CA VAL A 285 10.25 13.28 20.53
C VAL A 285 9.74 12.12 21.40
N GLN A 286 9.36 10.99 20.79
CA GLN A 286 8.94 9.78 21.51
C GLN A 286 10.06 9.22 22.39
N ASN A 287 11.29 9.18 21.90
CA ASN A 287 12.44 8.67 22.64
C ASN A 287 12.77 9.56 23.85
N ARG A 288 12.78 10.89 23.70
CA ARG A 288 13.04 11.81 24.82
C ARG A 288 11.97 11.79 25.90
N SER A 289 10.70 11.66 25.50
CA SER A 289 9.58 11.57 26.43
C SER A 289 9.51 10.24 27.17
N ARG A 290 10.37 9.26 26.82
CA ARG A 290 10.30 7.87 27.32
C ARG A 290 8.89 7.27 27.14
N GLY A 291 8.26 7.59 26.01
CA GLY A 291 6.94 7.06 25.67
C GLY A 291 6.95 5.54 25.46
N PRO A 292 5.78 4.93 25.18
CA PRO A 292 5.63 3.49 24.97
C PRO A 292 6.54 2.90 23.89
N SER A 293 7.05 3.73 22.98
CA SER A 293 7.94 3.37 21.87
C SER A 293 9.41 3.72 22.12
N PHE A 294 9.84 3.89 23.37
CA PHE A 294 11.23 4.21 23.71
C PHE A 294 12.23 3.27 23.00
N LEU A 295 13.19 3.85 22.29
CA LEU A 295 14.13 3.10 21.44
C LEU A 295 15.40 2.68 22.18
N GLY A 296 15.56 3.03 23.46
CA GLY A 296 16.80 2.77 24.18
C GLY A 296 17.97 3.68 23.77
N ILE A 297 17.73 4.63 22.87
CA ILE A 297 18.74 5.60 22.43
C ILE A 297 18.84 6.70 23.49
N SER A 298 20.06 7.19 23.73
CA SER A 298 20.30 8.24 24.73
C SER A 298 19.39 9.47 24.48
N PRO A 299 18.62 9.93 25.49
CA PRO A 299 17.73 11.09 25.35
C PRO A 299 18.49 12.42 25.31
N ASP A 300 19.80 12.41 25.54
CA ASP A 300 20.66 13.60 25.57
C ASP A 300 21.22 13.95 24.19
N LEU A 301 21.04 13.07 23.19
CA LEU A 301 21.45 13.35 21.81
C LEU A 301 20.68 14.56 21.24
N SER A 302 21.36 15.36 20.43
CA SER A 302 20.68 16.28 19.52
C SER A 302 19.87 15.50 18.47
N LEU A 303 18.91 16.15 17.81
CA LEU A 303 18.13 15.53 16.73
C LEU A 303 19.04 14.96 15.61
N SER A 304 20.13 15.67 15.28
CA SER A 304 21.09 15.24 14.26
C SER A 304 21.83 13.97 14.69
N GLU A 305 22.38 13.93 15.90
CA GLU A 305 23.08 12.74 16.45
C GLU A 305 22.13 11.55 16.61
N PHE A 306 20.87 11.82 16.99
CA PHE A 306 19.83 10.79 17.05
C PHE A 306 19.54 10.21 15.66
N GLY A 307 19.38 11.06 14.65
CA GLY A 307 19.20 10.62 13.26
C GLY A 307 20.36 9.75 12.77
N GLN A 308 21.61 10.19 13.00
CA GLN A 308 22.80 9.40 12.67
C GLN A 308 22.85 8.06 13.41
N THR A 309 22.42 8.04 14.68
CA THR A 309 22.32 6.81 15.46
C THR A 309 21.30 5.84 14.85
N LEU A 310 20.14 6.33 14.42
CA LEU A 310 19.12 5.53 13.73
C LEU A 310 19.63 4.95 12.39
N GLU A 311 20.43 5.71 11.64
CA GLU A 311 21.02 5.23 10.39
C GLU A 311 22.07 4.12 10.59
N GLY A 312 22.72 4.12 11.76
CA GLY A 312 23.74 3.15 12.14
C GLY A 312 23.18 1.86 12.74
N GLN A 313 22.00 1.88 13.34
CA GLN A 313 21.48 0.79 14.18
C GLN A 313 20.17 0.22 13.66
N ASP A 314 20.09 -1.12 13.62
CA ASP A 314 18.85 -1.85 13.37
C ASP A 314 18.01 -1.78 14.64
N THR A 315 17.18 -0.75 14.74
CA THR A 315 16.39 -0.41 15.93
C THR A 315 14.97 -0.98 15.90
N MET A 316 14.57 -1.53 14.75
CA MET A 316 13.25 -2.11 14.56
C MET A 316 13.37 -3.63 14.71
N GLU A 317 12.39 -4.22 15.39
CA GLU A 317 12.26 -5.66 15.50
C GLU A 317 11.00 -6.11 14.79
N LEU A 318 11.01 -7.35 14.30
CA LEU A 318 9.75 -8.01 13.92
C LEU A 318 8.79 -7.92 15.10
N ASN A 319 7.58 -7.41 14.87
CA ASN A 319 6.56 -7.33 15.91
C ASN A 319 6.43 -8.71 16.59
N PRO A 320 6.57 -8.82 17.92
CA PRO A 320 6.53 -10.10 18.64
C PRO A 320 5.26 -10.90 18.42
N ILE A 321 4.14 -10.27 18.05
CA ILE A 321 2.92 -10.99 17.63
C ILE A 321 3.22 -11.95 16.47
N TYR A 322 4.11 -11.57 15.54
CA TYR A 322 4.54 -12.45 14.45
C TYR A 322 5.60 -13.48 14.88
N ARG A 323 6.13 -13.41 16.11
CA ARG A 323 7.04 -14.43 16.66
C ARG A 323 6.29 -15.55 17.38
N ASN A 324 5.07 -15.30 17.87
CA ASN A 324 4.34 -16.22 18.75
C ASN A 324 3.32 -17.14 18.05
N ASP A 325 3.09 -17.01 16.74
CA ASP A 325 2.26 -17.96 15.96
C ASP A 325 3.01 -19.29 15.69
N GLN A 326 3.83 -19.77 16.65
CA GLN A 326 4.62 -21.01 16.55
C GLN A 326 3.92 -22.27 17.07
N ASP A 327 2.65 -22.18 17.47
CA ASP A 327 1.87 -23.31 18.00
C ASP A 327 0.84 -23.86 17.00
#